data_AF-A0A2H3JMF1-F1
#
_entry.id   AF-A0A2H3JMF1-F1
#
_cell.length_a   1.000
_cell.length_b   1.000
_cell.length_c   1.000
_cell.angle_alpha   90.00
_cell.angle_beta   90.00
_cell.angle_gamma   90.00
#
_symmetry.space_group_name_H-M   'P 1'
#
loop_
_entity.id
_entity.type
_entity.pdbx_description
1 polymer ?
#
loop_
_entity_poly.entity_id
_entity_poly.type
_entity_poly.pdbx_seq_one_letter_code
_entity_poly.pdbx_strand_id
1 'polypeptide(L)' 'LLYVGDDNLDNSDIPHRTKLKQLLTARFSELQESIASDAQNALGRVSFTSDLWTDHQLRGFMAITLHFCTKD' A
#
# COMPACT_ATOMS: atom_id res chain seq x y z
N LEU A 1 -7.31 11.45 13.41
CA LEU A 1 -7.66 12.69 12.70
C LEU A 1 -6.43 13.58 12.75
N LEU A 2 -5.87 13.97 11.60
CA LEU A 2 -4.80 14.95 11.54
C LEU A 2 -5.44 16.33 11.78
N TYR A 3 -5.17 16.97 12.91
CA TYR A 3 -5.58 18.35 13.14
C TYR A 3 -4.68 19.23 12.28
N VAL A 4 -5.23 19.79 11.21
CA VAL A 4 -4.55 20.78 10.37
C VAL A 4 -4.99 22.14 10.91
N GLY A 5 -4.21 22.67 11.84
CA GLY A 5 -4.45 23.99 12.43
C GLY A 5 -3.94 25.07 11.48
N ASP A 6 -4.85 25.73 10.79
CA ASP A 6 -4.66 27.08 10.26
C ASP A 6 -6.04 27.72 10.02
N ASP A 7 -6.21 28.98 10.41
CA ASP A 7 -7.47 29.75 10.29
C ASP A 7 -7.75 30.18 8.83
N ASN A 8 -6.94 29.72 7.88
CA ASN A 8 -6.96 30.09 6.46
C ASN A 8 -7.24 28.92 5.48
N LEU A 9 -7.64 27.75 5.97
CA LEU A 9 -8.00 26.61 5.11
C LEU A 9 -9.50 26.61 4.80
N ASP A 10 -9.85 26.62 3.52
CA ASP A 10 -11.21 26.38 3.05
C ASP A 10 -11.42 24.88 2.81
N ASN A 11 -12.68 24.43 2.82
CA ASN A 11 -13.04 23.05 2.54
C ASN A 11 -12.59 22.59 1.13
N SER A 12 -12.37 23.53 0.20
CA SER A 12 -11.76 23.23 -1.11
C SER A 12 -10.31 22.77 -1.03
N ASP A 13 -9.59 23.14 0.02
CA ASP A 13 -8.17 22.80 0.21
C ASP A 13 -7.98 21.39 0.77
N ILE A 14 -9.04 20.83 1.38
CA ILE A 14 -9.03 19.48 1.93
C ILE A 14 -9.45 18.50 0.82
N PRO A 15 -8.59 17.54 0.43
CA PRO A 15 -8.93 16.58 -0.61
C PRO A 15 -10.09 15.69 -0.13
N HIS A 16 -11.20 15.72 -0.89
CA HIS A 16 -12.31 14.81 -0.65
C HIS A 16 -11.88 13.34 -0.69
N ARG A 17 -12.60 12.49 0.04
CA ARG A 17 -12.38 11.03 0.08
C ARG A 17 -12.23 10.40 -1.31
N THR A 18 -13.01 10.84 -2.29
CA THR A 18 -12.91 10.37 -3.67
C THR A 18 -11.56 10.69 -4.29
N LYS A 19 -11.05 11.91 -4.07
CA LYS A 19 -9.73 12.34 -4.55
C LYS A 19 -8.62 11.57 -3.86
N LEU A 20 -8.69 11.40 -2.53
CA LEU A 20 -7.73 10.58 -1.79
C LEU A 20 -7.70 9.13 -2.27
N LYS A 21 -8.87 8.53 -2.50
CA LYS A 21 -8.97 7.16 -3.05
C LYS A 21 -8.31 7.07 -4.42
N GLN A 22 -8.60 8.02 -5.33
CA GLN A 22 -7.99 8.06 -6.66
C GLN A 22 -6.46 8.17 -6.57
N LEU A 23 -5.94 9.08 -5.74
CA LEU A 23 -4.50 9.25 -5.54
C LEU A 23 -3.86 7.98 -4.96
N LEU A 24 -4.49 7.37 -3.95
CA LEU A 24 -3.98 6.14 -3.34
C LEU A 24 -3.95 4.98 -4.34
N THR A 25 -5.01 4.80 -5.13
CA THR A 25 -5.06 3.74 -6.15
C THR A 25 -4.01 3.97 -7.24
N ALA A 26 -3.86 5.19 -7.74
CA ALA A 26 -2.84 5.51 -8.74
C ALA A 26 -1.42 5.21 -8.21
N ARG A 27 -1.10 5.69 -7.00
CA ARG A 27 0.20 5.43 -6.36
C ARG A 27 0.44 3.95 -6.07
N PHE A 28 -0.61 3.24 -5.65
CA PHE A 28 -0.51 1.80 -5.42
C PHE A 28 -0.17 1.05 -6.72
N SER A 29 -0.83 1.37 -7.83
CA SER A 29 -0.54 0.75 -9.13
C SER A 29 0.89 0.99 -9.57
N GLU A 30 1.37 2.25 -9.50
CA GLU A 30 2.76 2.60 -9.85
C GLU A 30 3.78 1.79 -9.01
N LEU A 31 3.58 1.73 -7.69
CA LEU A 31 4.48 1.00 -6.79
C LEU A 31 4.42 -0.51 -7.01
N GLN A 32 3.22 -1.05 -7.27
CA GLN A 32 3.05 -2.49 -7.49
C GLN A 32 3.75 -2.94 -8.78
N GLU A 33 3.68 -2.15 -9.85
CA GLU A 33 4.42 -2.40 -11.09
C GLU A 33 5.94 -2.32 -10.87
N SER A 34 6.41 -1.32 -10.12
CA SER A 34 7.83 -1.19 -9.77
C SER A 34 8.34 -2.40 -8.99
N ILE A 35 7.64 -2.80 -7.91
CA ILE A 35 8.02 -3.93 -7.08
C ILE A 35 8.01 -5.24 -7.89
N ALA A 36 7.02 -5.41 -8.78
CA ALA A 36 6.96 -6.59 -9.65
C ALA A 36 8.16 -6.64 -10.62
N SER A 37 8.52 -5.49 -11.21
CA SER A 37 9.71 -5.37 -12.06
C SER A 37 10.99 -5.69 -11.28
N ASP A 38 11.15 -5.16 -10.07
CA ASP A 38 12.33 -5.40 -9.24
C ASP A 38 12.44 -6.87 -8.83
N ALA A 39 11.31 -7.49 -8.44
CA ALA A 39 11.28 -8.90 -8.08
C ALA A 39 11.53 -9.83 -9.29
N GLN A 40 11.07 -9.46 -10.49
CA GLN A 40 11.38 -10.19 -11.72
C GLN A 40 12.89 -10.18 -12.02
N ASN A 41 13.58 -9.12 -11.64
CA ASN A 41 15.01 -8.93 -11.83
C ASN A 41 15.83 -9.26 -10.58
N ALA A 42 15.26 -9.97 -9.61
CA ALA A 42 15.93 -10.32 -8.38
C ALA A 42 17.21 -11.14 -8.63
N LEU A 43 18.26 -10.90 -7.83
CA LEU A 43 19.55 -11.61 -7.96
C LEU A 43 19.48 -13.08 -7.53
N GLY A 44 18.39 -13.47 -6.88
CA GLY A 44 18.20 -14.78 -6.29
C GLY A 44 16.77 -15.25 -6.43
N ARG A 45 16.36 -16.16 -5.54
CA ARG A 45 15.00 -16.67 -5.55
C ARG A 45 14.04 -15.65 -4.96
N VAL A 46 12.85 -15.62 -5.54
CA VAL A 46 11.69 -14.93 -5.00
C VAL A 46 10.96 -15.91 -4.06
N SER A 47 10.52 -15.41 -2.90
CA SER A 47 9.71 -16.21 -1.96
C SER A 47 8.54 -15.39 -1.44
N PHE A 48 7.49 -16.09 -0.98
CA PHE A 48 6.30 -15.48 -0.42
C PHE A 48 6.02 -16.07 0.96
N THR A 49 5.66 -15.22 1.91
CA THR A 49 5.06 -15.66 3.18
C THR A 49 3.60 -15.30 3.17
N SER A 50 2.76 -16.21 3.66
CA SER A 50 1.33 -15.97 3.82
C SER A 50 0.99 -16.13 5.30
N ASP A 51 0.52 -15.05 5.90
CA ASP A 51 0.01 -15.04 7.25
C ASP A 51 -1.50 -15.13 7.18
N LEU A 52 -2.05 -16.20 7.76
CA LEU A 52 -3.50 -16.42 7.83
C LEU A 52 -3.95 -16.31 9.27
N TRP A 53 -5.02 -15.57 9.49
CA TRP A 53 -5.63 -15.47 10.81
C TRP A 53 -7.13 -15.23 10.68
N THR A 54 -7.84 -15.49 11.76
CA THR A 54 -9.23 -15.07 11.92
C THR A 54 -9.31 -13.98 12.98
N ASP A 55 -10.30 -13.10 12.87
CA ASP A 55 -10.63 -12.18 13.95
C ASP A 55 -11.63 -12.77 14.94
N HIS A 56 -11.99 -11.99 15.96
CA HIS A 56 -12.99 -12.36 16.97
C HIS A 56 -14.40 -12.63 16.38
N GLN A 57 -14.67 -12.18 15.16
CA GLN A 57 -15.91 -12.42 14.43
C GLN A 57 -15.79 -13.62 13.47
N LEU A 58 -14.69 -14.39 13.57
CA LEU A 58 -14.36 -15.53 12.71
C LEU A 58 -14.24 -15.16 11.21
N ARG A 59 -13.94 -13.90 10.91
CA ARG A 59 -13.64 -13.47 9.54
C ARG A 59 -12.20 -13.86 9.22
N GLY A 60 -12.01 -14.58 8.11
CA GLY A 60 -10.69 -14.98 7.64
C GLY A 60 -9.96 -13.84 6.95
N PHE A 61 -8.67 -13.70 7.25
CA PHE A 61 -7.75 -12.77 6.62
C PHE A 61 -6.53 -13.52 6.11
N MET A 62 -5.94 -13.00 5.04
CA MET A 62 -4.68 -13.49 4.49
C MET A 62 -3.84 -12.29 4.10
N ALA A 63 -2.66 -12.15 4.71
CA ALA A 63 -1.63 -11.25 4.22
C ALA A 63 -0.62 -12.05 3.42
N ILE A 64 -0.20 -11.51 2.28
CA ILE A 64 0.87 -12.08 1.47
C ILE A 64 2.02 -11.06 1.43
N THR A 65 3.22 -11.51 1.75
CA THR A 65 4.44 -10.69 1.67
C THR A 65 5.43 -11.33 0.71
N LEU A 66 5.93 -10.52 -0.22
CA LEU A 66 6.92 -10.88 -1.22
C LEU A 66 8.32 -10.55 -0.71
N HIS A 67 9.25 -11.51 -0.77
CA HIS A 67 10.65 -11.36 -0.36
C HIS A 67 11.56 -11.64 -1.55
N PHE A 68 12.49 -10.72 -1.83
CA PHE A 68 13.47 -10.82 -2.92
C PHE A 68 14.73 -10.00 -2.59
N CYS A 69 15.86 -10.33 -3.25
CA CYS A 69 17.13 -9.62 -3.08
C CYS A 69 17.42 -8.72 -4.28
N THR A 70 17.84 -7.48 -4.02
CA THR A 70 18.31 -6.51 -5.01
C THR A 70 19.81 -6.24 -4.85
N LYS A 71 20.45 -5.61 -5.84
CA LYS A 71 21.77 -4.98 -5.63
C LYS A 71 21.54 -3.65 -4.92
N ASP A 72 22.47 -3.31 -4.02
CA ASP A 72 22.57 -1.96 -3.44
C ASP A 72 22.97 -0.92 -4.50
#